data_AF-A0A177G4N8-F1
#
_entry.id   AF-A0A177G4N8-F1
#
_cell.length_a   1.000
_cell.length_b   1.000
_cell.length_c   1.000
_cell.angle_alpha   90.00
_cell.angle_beta   90.00
_cell.angle_gamma   90.00
#
_symmetry.space_group_name_H-M   'P 1'
#
loop_
_entity.id
_entity.type
_entity.pdbx_description
1 polymer ?
#
loop_
_entity_poly.entity_id
_entity_poly.type
_entity_poly.pdbx_seq_one_letter_code
_entity_poly.pdbx_strand_id
1 'polypeptide(L)'
;MSKLPPNQLTVRKIASLKDGVHGDGGNLWITIRGETRAWTFRFKSPLTGKRREMGLGPARDVSLSEARAKATDARRLLLEGIDPLEEQARKRRSAVRERTFEEVAEHYITEQTPAWKDPRSAPIWRSSLGRHVYPLMGSRPIGQVQTEDVLSVLRPIWETTTETASRIRGRIERILDYAHSHHWREGDNPARWRGHLANILPKPTAVAKVVHHAAIPYRDLPAVFTQLGRQDGSAALAARFLCLTAARSGEVRHALWSEIDFGKQIWVVPAERMKAKREHRVPLTASALDVLRRMKILKSPASTGGLVFPGGKIGSPLSDVALSKALHRAAGTKDVTIHGLRSCFRDWAAEETDFSREVAEMALAHAIGDKVEAAYRRGDLFSKRQEMMRQWETFCLGHG
;
A
#
# COMPACT_ATOMS: atom_id res chain seq x y z
N MET A 1 -22.70 40.76 -33.06
CA MET A 1 -21.97 41.30 -31.88
C MET A 1 -22.70 42.55 -31.43
N SER A 2 -22.55 42.96 -30.17
CA SER A 2 -23.31 44.11 -29.66
C SER A 2 -23.01 45.35 -30.52
N LYS A 3 -24.06 45.99 -31.07
CA LYS A 3 -23.94 47.27 -31.77
C LYS A 3 -23.84 48.46 -30.80
N LEU A 4 -23.87 48.19 -29.49
CA LEU A 4 -23.80 49.23 -28.46
C LEU A 4 -22.34 49.64 -28.22
N PRO A 5 -22.04 50.95 -28.16
CA PRO A 5 -20.74 51.43 -27.70
C PRO A 5 -20.48 50.91 -26.27
N PRO A 6 -19.23 50.67 -25.86
CA PRO A 6 -18.93 50.19 -24.49
C PRO A 6 -19.45 51.13 -23.39
N ASN A 7 -19.56 50.60 -22.17
CA ASN A 7 -19.83 51.32 -20.92
C ASN A 7 -21.22 52.00 -20.80
N GLN A 8 -22.29 51.35 -21.27
CA GLN A 8 -23.65 51.91 -21.31
C GLN A 8 -24.44 51.81 -19.99
N LEU A 9 -24.00 50.98 -19.06
CA LEU A 9 -24.64 50.81 -17.76
C LEU A 9 -23.88 51.57 -16.67
N THR A 10 -24.63 52.00 -15.64
CA THR A 10 -24.06 52.53 -14.39
C THR A 10 -24.54 51.65 -13.24
N VAL A 11 -23.81 51.65 -12.11
CA VAL A 11 -24.19 50.87 -10.92
C VAL A 11 -25.63 51.17 -10.50
N ARG A 12 -26.00 52.45 -10.50
CA ARG A 12 -27.36 52.92 -10.18
C ARG A 12 -28.41 52.40 -11.17
N LYS A 13 -28.09 52.38 -12.46
CA LYS A 13 -28.99 51.85 -13.51
C LYS A 13 -29.20 50.35 -13.34
N ILE A 14 -28.13 49.59 -13.05
CA ILE A 14 -28.21 48.13 -12.86
C ILE A 14 -29.13 47.76 -11.70
N ALA A 15 -29.12 48.55 -10.63
CA ALA A 15 -29.98 48.32 -9.47
C ALA A 15 -31.49 48.42 -9.79
N SER A 16 -31.86 49.23 -10.79
CA SER A 16 -33.25 49.49 -11.19
C SER A 16 -33.70 48.77 -12.46
N LEU A 17 -32.85 47.93 -13.06
CA LEU A 17 -33.21 47.15 -14.24
C LEU A 17 -34.20 46.04 -13.89
N LYS A 18 -35.24 45.90 -14.72
CA LYS A 18 -36.17 44.77 -14.69
C LYS A 18 -35.50 43.49 -15.16
N ASP A 19 -36.12 42.35 -14.86
CA ASP A 19 -35.74 41.04 -15.39
C ASP A 19 -35.56 41.09 -16.91
N GLY A 20 -34.49 40.45 -17.38
CA GLY A 20 -34.10 40.48 -18.79
C GLY A 20 -32.59 40.50 -19.00
N VAL A 21 -32.21 40.66 -20.27
CA VAL A 21 -30.82 40.68 -20.71
C VAL A 21 -30.48 42.09 -21.18
N HIS A 22 -29.53 42.72 -20.49
CA HIS A 22 -29.16 44.12 -20.71
C HIS A 22 -27.70 44.22 -21.16
N GLY A 23 -27.43 45.00 -22.20
CA GLY A 23 -26.09 45.18 -22.75
C GLY A 23 -25.36 46.36 -22.13
N ASP A 24 -24.15 46.15 -21.61
CA ASP A 24 -23.22 47.24 -21.25
C ASP A 24 -22.41 47.74 -22.46
N GLY A 25 -22.48 47.04 -23.60
CA GLY A 25 -21.66 47.32 -24.77
C GLY A 25 -20.32 46.59 -24.75
N GLY A 26 -19.60 46.59 -25.87
CA GLY A 26 -18.32 45.87 -25.98
C GLY A 26 -18.43 44.37 -25.71
N ASN A 27 -19.53 43.72 -26.13
CA ASN A 27 -19.82 42.29 -25.88
C ASN A 27 -20.06 41.90 -24.40
N LEU A 28 -20.18 42.86 -23.49
CA LEU A 28 -20.58 42.62 -22.10
C LEU A 28 -22.10 42.75 -21.91
N TRP A 29 -22.68 41.78 -21.20
CA TRP A 29 -24.11 41.69 -20.92
C TRP A 29 -24.34 41.28 -19.48
N ILE A 30 -25.43 41.77 -18.89
CA ILE A 30 -25.95 41.31 -17.60
C ILE A 30 -27.29 40.64 -17.81
N THR A 31 -27.46 39.45 -17.25
CA THR A 31 -28.75 38.75 -17.19
C THR A 31 -29.30 38.89 -15.79
N ILE A 32 -30.54 39.38 -15.70
CA ILE A 32 -31.28 39.57 -14.44
C ILE A 32 -32.49 38.64 -14.46
N ARG A 33 -32.59 37.78 -13.44
CA ARG A 33 -33.72 36.86 -13.23
C ARG A 33 -34.05 36.86 -11.73
N GLY A 34 -35.15 37.49 -11.35
CA GLY A 34 -35.46 37.81 -9.95
C GLY A 34 -34.29 38.53 -9.29
N GLU A 35 -33.80 38.00 -8.17
CA GLU A 35 -32.67 38.57 -7.43
C GLU A 35 -31.30 38.22 -8.05
N THR A 36 -31.25 37.27 -8.99
CA THR A 36 -29.99 36.81 -9.57
C THR A 36 -29.54 37.74 -10.69
N ARG A 37 -28.32 38.25 -10.57
CA ARG A 37 -27.66 39.11 -11.56
C ARG A 37 -26.33 38.46 -11.96
N ALA A 38 -26.15 38.16 -13.24
CA ALA A 38 -24.95 37.47 -13.74
C ALA A 38 -24.34 38.16 -14.96
N TRP A 39 -23.02 38.34 -14.93
CA TRP A 39 -22.26 38.90 -16.03
C TRP A 39 -21.90 37.83 -17.06
N THR A 40 -22.11 38.16 -18.33
CA THR A 40 -21.80 37.28 -19.46
C THR A 40 -21.09 38.07 -20.57
N PHE A 41 -20.09 37.45 -21.16
CA PHE A 41 -19.37 37.93 -22.32
C PHE A 41 -19.80 37.13 -23.54
N ARG A 42 -20.38 37.80 -24.55
CA ARG A 42 -20.96 37.14 -25.73
C ARG A 42 -20.12 37.40 -26.97
N PHE A 43 -19.61 36.35 -27.60
CA PHE A 43 -18.67 36.48 -28.73
C PHE A 43 -18.94 35.45 -29.83
N LYS A 44 -18.31 35.66 -30.98
CA LYS A 44 -18.23 34.67 -32.06
C LYS A 44 -16.85 34.02 -31.96
N SER A 45 -16.80 32.70 -31.80
CA SER A 45 -15.55 31.95 -31.71
C SER A 45 -14.72 32.15 -32.98
N PRO A 46 -13.45 32.58 -32.90
CA PRO A 46 -12.57 32.72 -34.06
C PRO A 46 -12.23 31.34 -34.67
N LEU A 47 -12.29 30.28 -33.86
CA LEU A 47 -11.98 28.91 -34.30
C LEU A 47 -13.15 28.24 -35.02
N THR A 48 -14.37 28.37 -34.47
CA THR A 48 -15.54 27.60 -34.95
C THR A 48 -16.57 28.45 -35.68
N GLY A 49 -16.44 29.78 -35.64
CA GLY A 49 -17.43 30.71 -36.20
C GLY A 49 -18.78 30.72 -35.48
N LYS A 50 -18.99 29.91 -34.43
CA LYS A 50 -20.25 29.84 -33.69
C LYS A 50 -20.35 30.93 -32.62
N ARG A 51 -21.57 31.34 -32.28
CA ARG A 51 -21.83 32.25 -31.15
C ARG A 51 -21.67 31.49 -29.83
N ARG A 52 -20.92 32.04 -28.89
CA ARG A 52 -20.66 31.48 -27.56
C ARG A 52 -20.87 32.55 -26.48
N GLU A 53 -21.18 32.09 -25.27
CA GLU A 53 -21.31 32.94 -24.08
C GLU A 53 -20.35 32.44 -22.99
N MET A 54 -19.55 33.34 -22.43
CA MET A 54 -18.63 33.08 -21.32
C MET A 54 -19.15 33.78 -20.06
N GLY A 55 -19.44 33.03 -19.00
CA GLY A 55 -19.82 33.59 -17.71
C GLY A 55 -18.63 34.28 -17.03
N LEU A 56 -18.83 35.51 -16.58
CA LEU A 56 -17.80 36.30 -15.87
C LEU A 56 -17.96 36.30 -14.35
N GLY A 57 -19.11 35.80 -13.87
CA GLY A 57 -19.46 35.67 -12.45
C GLY A 57 -20.76 36.40 -12.08
N PRO A 58 -21.30 36.16 -10.87
CA PRO A 58 -22.47 36.87 -10.37
C PRO A 58 -22.11 38.32 -9.99
N ALA A 59 -23.03 39.26 -10.21
CA ALA A 59 -22.79 40.69 -9.98
C ALA A 59 -22.63 41.07 -8.50
N ARG A 60 -22.93 40.15 -7.57
CA ARG A 60 -22.66 40.30 -6.14
C ARG A 60 -21.17 40.13 -5.80
N ASP A 61 -20.48 39.26 -6.56
CA ASP A 61 -19.07 38.90 -6.33
C ASP A 61 -18.14 39.56 -7.37
N VAL A 62 -18.71 40.11 -8.44
CA VAL A 62 -17.99 40.76 -9.54
C VAL A 62 -18.63 42.11 -9.82
N SER A 63 -17.94 43.18 -9.44
CA SER A 63 -18.34 44.55 -9.68
C SER A 63 -18.42 44.87 -11.19
N LEU A 64 -19.13 45.94 -11.55
CA LEU A 64 -19.24 46.40 -12.94
C LEU A 64 -17.85 46.71 -13.54
N SER A 65 -16.96 47.32 -12.78
CA SER A 65 -15.58 47.62 -13.21
C SER A 65 -14.78 46.34 -13.48
N GLU A 66 -14.85 45.34 -12.60
CA GLU A 66 -14.20 44.04 -12.79
C GLU A 66 -14.79 43.27 -13.98
N ALA A 67 -16.10 43.32 -14.16
CA ALA A 67 -16.77 42.71 -15.30
C ALA A 67 -16.30 43.34 -16.63
N ARG A 68 -16.12 44.67 -16.66
CA ARG A 68 -15.56 45.39 -17.80
C ARG A 68 -14.11 45.01 -18.07
N ALA A 69 -13.28 44.92 -17.03
CA ALA A 69 -11.88 44.50 -17.15
C ALA A 69 -11.78 43.08 -17.73
N LYS A 70 -12.51 42.11 -17.16
CA LYS A 70 -12.58 40.73 -17.67
C LYS A 70 -13.08 40.67 -19.12
N ALA A 71 -14.05 41.51 -19.48
CA ALA A 71 -14.53 41.60 -20.86
C ALA A 71 -13.48 42.21 -21.80
N THR A 72 -12.67 43.18 -21.34
CA THR A 72 -11.53 43.72 -22.09
C THR A 72 -10.48 42.65 -22.37
N ASP A 73 -10.11 41.86 -21.36
CA ASP A 73 -9.17 40.75 -21.53
C ASP A 73 -9.66 39.72 -22.54
N ALA A 74 -10.95 39.35 -22.45
CA ALA A 74 -11.57 38.43 -23.39
C ALA A 74 -11.62 39.00 -24.82
N ARG A 75 -11.84 40.31 -24.99
CA ARG A 75 -11.75 40.97 -26.31
C ARG A 75 -10.34 40.96 -26.86
N ARG A 76 -9.31 41.16 -26.02
CA ARG A 76 -7.90 41.08 -26.44
C ARG A 76 -7.57 39.70 -27.01
N LEU A 77 -7.98 38.63 -26.33
CA LEU A 77 -7.81 37.26 -26.83
C LEU A 77 -8.47 37.06 -28.20
N LEU A 78 -9.66 37.62 -28.42
CA LEU A 78 -10.32 37.54 -29.72
C LEU A 78 -9.58 38.30 -30.83
N LEU A 79 -8.95 39.44 -30.52
CA LEU A 79 -8.10 40.17 -31.48
C LEU A 79 -6.87 39.36 -31.88
N GLU A 80 -6.35 38.55 -30.96
CA GLU A 80 -5.25 37.61 -31.20
C GLU A 80 -5.72 36.30 -31.87
N GLY A 81 -7.01 36.18 -32.22
CA GLY A 81 -7.57 34.97 -32.85
C GLY A 81 -7.80 33.79 -31.89
N ILE A 82 -7.70 34.01 -30.58
CA ILE A 82 -7.84 32.98 -29.53
C ILE A 82 -9.28 32.96 -29.00
N ASP A 83 -9.89 31.78 -28.88
CA ASP A 83 -11.19 31.62 -28.23
C ASP A 83 -11.01 31.67 -26.68
N PRO A 84 -11.62 32.65 -25.97
CA PRO A 84 -11.44 32.82 -24.53
C PRO A 84 -11.86 31.60 -23.68
N LEU A 85 -12.87 30.83 -24.12
CA LEU A 85 -13.32 29.64 -23.40
C LEU A 85 -12.33 28.48 -23.57
N GLU A 86 -11.75 28.34 -24.76
CA GLU A 86 -10.70 27.34 -25.00
C GLU A 86 -9.42 27.68 -24.24
N GLU A 87 -9.06 28.96 -24.16
CA GLU A 87 -7.92 29.42 -23.37
C GLU A 87 -8.13 29.19 -21.88
N GLN A 88 -9.33 29.46 -21.35
CA GLN A 88 -9.66 29.16 -19.96
C GLN A 88 -9.62 27.65 -19.68
N ALA A 89 -10.12 26.83 -20.60
CA ALA A 89 -10.01 25.37 -20.51
C ALA A 89 -8.56 24.89 -20.63
N ARG A 90 -7.72 25.53 -21.45
CA ARG A 90 -6.29 25.24 -21.56
C ARG A 90 -5.54 25.59 -20.28
N LYS A 91 -5.78 26.77 -19.71
CA LYS A 91 -5.20 27.19 -18.41
C LYS A 91 -5.62 26.28 -17.26
N ARG A 92 -6.88 25.83 -17.23
CA ARG A 92 -7.34 24.83 -16.26
C ARG A 92 -6.65 23.48 -16.45
N ARG A 93 -6.48 23.05 -17.69
CA ARG A 93 -5.72 21.82 -18.03
C ARG A 93 -4.23 21.95 -17.68
N SER A 94 -3.61 23.12 -17.84
CA SER A 94 -2.20 23.34 -17.52
C SER A 94 -1.94 23.42 -16.01
N ALA A 95 -2.79 24.11 -15.24
CA ALA A 95 -2.68 24.17 -13.78
C ALA A 95 -2.85 22.78 -13.13
N VAL A 96 -3.62 21.89 -13.75
CA VAL A 96 -3.73 20.49 -13.34
C VAL A 96 -2.51 19.65 -13.77
N ARG A 97 -1.87 19.97 -14.90
CA ARG A 97 -0.62 19.35 -15.39
C ARG A 97 0.62 19.75 -14.59
N GLU A 98 0.54 20.77 -13.75
CA GLU A 98 1.65 21.22 -12.88
C GLU A 98 1.82 20.39 -11.60
N ARG A 99 0.88 19.48 -11.29
CA ARG A 99 1.04 18.59 -10.14
C ARG A 99 2.33 17.79 -10.26
N THR A 100 3.14 17.84 -9.22
CA THR A 100 4.39 17.09 -9.13
C THR A 100 4.13 15.61 -8.88
N PHE A 101 5.13 14.76 -9.14
CA PHE A 101 5.01 13.34 -8.84
C PHE A 101 4.73 13.08 -7.36
N GLU A 102 5.37 13.82 -6.46
CA GLU A 102 5.21 13.70 -5.02
C GLU A 102 3.78 14.02 -4.57
N GLU A 103 3.20 15.12 -5.05
CA GLU A 103 1.81 15.48 -4.72
C GLU A 103 0.83 14.39 -5.19
N VAL A 104 1.00 13.90 -6.41
CA VAL A 104 0.15 12.84 -6.95
C VAL A 104 0.32 11.54 -6.17
N ALA A 105 1.54 11.21 -5.76
CA ALA A 105 1.82 10.04 -4.93
C ALA A 105 1.11 10.12 -3.57
N GLU A 106 1.14 11.28 -2.91
CA GLU A 106 0.46 11.48 -1.62
C GLU A 106 -1.07 11.43 -1.74
N HIS A 107 -1.62 11.98 -2.82
CA HIS A 107 -3.05 11.82 -3.14
C HIS A 107 -3.42 10.35 -3.33
N TYR A 108 -2.65 9.62 -4.14
CA TYR A 108 -2.86 8.19 -4.37
C TYR A 108 -2.81 7.39 -3.06
N ILE A 109 -1.78 7.62 -2.23
CA ILE A 109 -1.63 6.93 -0.94
C ILE A 109 -2.84 7.22 -0.05
N THR A 110 -3.27 8.47 0.04
CA THR A 110 -4.40 8.87 0.90
C THR A 110 -5.71 8.22 0.46
N GLU A 111 -6.02 8.26 -0.84
CA GLU A 111 -7.26 7.67 -1.37
C GLU A 111 -7.28 6.14 -1.31
N GLN A 112 -6.12 5.48 -1.45
CA GLN A 112 -6.03 4.02 -1.45
C GLN A 112 -5.85 3.41 -0.06
N THR A 113 -5.44 4.20 0.94
CA THR A 113 -5.22 3.71 2.31
C THR A 113 -6.43 2.97 2.89
N PRO A 114 -7.68 3.45 2.76
CA PRO A 114 -8.87 2.74 3.25
C PRO A 114 -9.05 1.33 2.67
N ALA A 115 -8.54 1.10 1.45
CA ALA A 115 -8.63 -0.20 0.78
C ALA A 115 -7.47 -1.15 1.16
N TRP A 116 -6.43 -0.66 1.84
CA TRP A 116 -5.27 -1.46 2.21
C TRP A 116 -5.51 -2.25 3.50
N LYS A 117 -5.20 -3.55 3.45
CA LYS A 117 -5.41 -4.47 4.58
C LYS A 117 -4.47 -4.21 5.76
N ASP A 118 -3.23 -3.80 5.49
CA ASP A 118 -2.23 -3.52 6.53
C ASP A 118 -2.16 -1.99 6.74
N PRO A 119 -2.49 -1.48 7.94
CA PRO A 119 -2.44 -0.04 8.24
C PRO A 119 -1.02 0.54 8.13
N ARG A 120 0.02 -0.31 8.18
CA ARG A 120 1.42 0.11 7.99
C ARG A 120 1.78 0.32 6.52
N SER A 121 0.92 -0.09 5.58
CA SER A 121 1.17 0.05 4.15
C SER A 121 1.46 1.51 3.78
N ALA A 122 0.66 2.46 4.26
CA ALA A 122 0.85 3.88 3.95
C ALA A 122 2.19 4.44 4.45
N PRO A 123 2.57 4.27 5.72
CA PRO A 123 3.91 4.61 6.18
C PRO A 123 5.04 3.95 5.36
N ILE A 124 4.90 2.67 4.99
CA ILE A 124 5.91 1.95 4.19
C ILE A 124 6.02 2.55 2.78
N TRP A 125 4.91 2.89 2.14
CA TRP A 125 4.90 3.54 0.83
C TRP A 125 5.61 4.90 0.91
N ARG A 126 5.18 5.78 1.82
CA ARG A 126 5.79 7.10 2.02
C ARG A 126 7.29 7.01 2.28
N SER A 127 7.71 6.15 3.22
CA SER A 127 9.12 5.97 3.55
C SER A 127 9.95 5.50 2.34
N SER A 128 9.44 4.54 1.58
CA SER A 128 10.15 4.04 0.40
C SER A 128 10.24 5.05 -0.74
N LEU A 129 9.17 5.83 -0.98
CA LEU A 129 9.14 6.84 -2.03
C LEU A 129 10.03 8.02 -1.63
N GLY A 130 9.96 8.47 -0.37
CA GLY A 130 10.83 9.50 0.17
C GLY A 130 12.31 9.13 0.15
N ARG A 131 12.65 7.85 0.34
CA ARG A 131 14.04 7.38 0.29
C ARG A 131 14.58 7.25 -1.14
N HIS A 132 13.78 6.74 -2.06
CA HIS A 132 14.29 6.29 -3.37
C HIS A 132 13.79 7.10 -4.56
N VAL A 133 12.62 7.72 -4.48
CA VAL A 133 11.93 8.33 -5.63
C VAL A 133 11.92 9.85 -5.54
N TYR A 134 11.44 10.40 -4.42
CA TYR A 134 11.27 11.85 -4.26
C TYR A 134 12.57 12.65 -4.45
N PRO A 135 13.75 12.20 -3.96
CA PRO A 135 15.00 12.93 -4.17
C PRO A 135 15.41 13.08 -5.65
N LEU A 136 14.92 12.21 -6.54
CA LEU A 136 15.32 12.16 -7.94
C LEU A 136 14.26 12.74 -8.89
N MET A 137 12.99 12.47 -8.63
CA MET A 137 11.89 12.84 -9.53
C MET A 137 10.63 13.35 -8.80
N GLY A 138 10.68 13.58 -7.49
CA GLY A 138 9.51 13.99 -6.69
C GLY A 138 8.89 15.32 -7.16
N SER A 139 9.74 16.32 -7.41
CA SER A 139 9.33 17.66 -7.87
C SER A 139 9.00 17.75 -9.36
N ARG A 140 9.18 16.66 -10.12
CA ARG A 140 8.96 16.67 -11.57
C ARG A 140 7.45 16.70 -11.85
N PRO A 141 6.96 17.55 -12.76
CA PRO A 141 5.55 17.53 -13.15
C PRO A 141 5.13 16.14 -13.65
N ILE A 142 4.02 15.61 -13.14
CA ILE A 142 3.58 14.23 -13.40
C ILE A 142 3.36 13.95 -14.90
N GLY A 143 2.93 14.97 -15.65
CA GLY A 143 2.76 14.91 -17.10
C GLY A 143 4.07 14.86 -17.88
N GLN A 144 5.21 15.17 -17.25
CA GLN A 144 6.55 15.21 -17.87
C GLN A 144 7.47 14.10 -17.35
N VAL A 145 6.97 13.18 -16.53
CA VAL A 145 7.73 12.00 -16.11
C VAL A 145 7.91 11.06 -17.29
N GLN A 146 9.17 10.78 -17.63
CA GLN A 146 9.58 9.94 -18.76
C GLN A 146 10.29 8.67 -18.29
N THR A 147 10.60 7.78 -19.23
CA THR A 147 11.31 6.52 -18.96
C THR A 147 12.65 6.75 -18.26
N GLU A 148 13.41 7.77 -18.66
CA GLU A 148 14.73 8.05 -18.07
C GLU A 148 14.63 8.45 -16.59
N ASP A 149 13.56 9.14 -16.19
CA ASP A 149 13.30 9.46 -14.78
C ASP A 149 13.13 8.18 -13.96
N VAL A 150 12.32 7.25 -14.47
CA VAL A 150 12.10 5.96 -13.82
C VAL A 150 13.40 5.14 -13.78
N LEU A 151 14.19 5.15 -14.85
CA LEU A 151 15.47 4.44 -14.90
C LEU A 151 16.50 5.04 -13.93
N SER A 152 16.52 6.36 -13.75
CA SER A 152 17.40 7.04 -12.79
C SER A 152 17.17 6.56 -11.35
N VAL A 153 15.92 6.25 -11.01
CA VAL A 153 15.53 5.67 -9.72
C VAL A 153 15.90 4.20 -9.63
N LEU A 154 15.65 3.42 -10.69
CA LEU A 154 15.76 1.97 -10.63
C LEU A 154 17.19 1.46 -10.79
N ARG A 155 17.99 2.03 -11.70
CA ARG A 155 19.36 1.54 -12.00
C ARG A 155 20.25 1.42 -10.75
N PRO A 156 20.31 2.41 -9.83
CA PRO A 156 21.18 2.32 -8.65
C PRO A 156 20.85 1.16 -7.70
N ILE A 157 19.59 0.72 -7.67
CA ILE A 157 19.11 -0.35 -6.79
C ILE A 157 18.82 -1.66 -7.53
N TRP A 158 18.91 -1.66 -8.87
CA TRP A 158 18.54 -2.80 -9.70
C TRP A 158 19.47 -3.99 -9.50
N GLU A 159 20.78 -3.74 -9.40
CA GLU A 159 21.79 -4.80 -9.26
C GLU A 159 21.99 -5.21 -7.80
N THR A 160 21.82 -4.26 -6.87
CA THR A 160 22.12 -4.46 -5.44
C THR A 160 20.93 -4.98 -4.64
N THR A 161 19.70 -4.54 -4.96
CA THR A 161 18.48 -4.91 -4.23
C THR A 161 17.28 -5.06 -5.17
N THR A 162 17.34 -6.07 -6.04
CA THR A 162 16.34 -6.36 -7.10
C THR A 162 14.89 -6.40 -6.63
N GLU A 163 14.60 -6.96 -5.45
CA GLU A 163 13.22 -7.01 -4.93
C GLU A 163 12.71 -5.62 -4.55
N THR A 164 13.54 -4.80 -3.90
CA THR A 164 13.21 -3.41 -3.57
C THR A 164 13.00 -2.59 -4.83
N ALA A 165 13.85 -2.76 -5.84
CA ALA A 165 13.69 -2.12 -7.14
C ALA A 165 12.38 -2.51 -7.83
N SER A 166 12.04 -3.81 -7.83
CA SER A 166 10.80 -4.32 -8.40
C SER A 166 9.56 -3.75 -7.71
N ARG A 167 9.60 -3.65 -6.36
CA ARG A 167 8.52 -3.03 -5.56
C ARG A 167 8.39 -1.54 -5.85
N ILE A 168 9.49 -0.79 -5.88
CA ILE A 168 9.49 0.65 -6.17
C ILE A 168 8.94 0.92 -7.58
N ARG A 169 9.41 0.20 -8.59
CA ARG A 169 8.88 0.27 -9.96
C ARG A 169 7.36 0.06 -9.99
N GLY A 170 6.85 -0.95 -9.26
CA GLY A 170 5.41 -1.20 -9.18
C GLY A 170 4.62 -0.11 -8.47
N ARG A 171 5.23 0.61 -7.51
CA ARG A 171 4.62 1.80 -6.90
C ARG A 171 4.54 2.95 -7.89
N ILE A 172 5.64 3.23 -8.59
CA ILE A 172 5.72 4.28 -9.62
C ILE A 172 4.70 4.02 -10.72
N GLU A 173 4.61 2.79 -11.22
CA GLU A 173 3.62 2.38 -12.23
C GLU A 173 2.19 2.71 -11.78
N ARG A 174 1.80 2.31 -10.56
CA ARG A 174 0.45 2.55 -10.04
C ARG A 174 0.11 4.04 -9.87
N ILE A 175 1.09 4.85 -9.46
CA ILE A 175 0.94 6.30 -9.32
C ILE A 175 0.75 6.95 -10.69
N LEU A 176 1.50 6.51 -11.71
CA LEU A 176 1.36 7.00 -13.07
C LEU A 176 0.04 6.54 -13.73
N ASP A 177 -0.42 5.32 -13.47
CA ASP A 177 -1.74 4.85 -13.94
C ASP A 177 -2.88 5.63 -13.28
N TYR A 178 -2.74 5.95 -11.99
CA TYR A 178 -3.67 6.83 -11.28
C TYR A 178 -3.70 8.23 -11.91
N ALA A 179 -2.53 8.84 -12.14
CA ALA A 179 -2.45 10.12 -12.82
C ALA A 179 -3.06 10.12 -14.24
N HIS A 180 -2.89 9.01 -14.97
CA HIS A 180 -3.49 8.83 -16.28
C HIS A 180 -5.03 8.76 -16.20
N SER A 181 -5.57 8.03 -15.22
CA SER A 181 -7.01 7.91 -14.97
C SER A 181 -7.67 9.26 -14.64
N HIS A 182 -6.91 10.18 -14.04
CA HIS A 182 -7.35 11.55 -13.78
C HIS A 182 -7.06 12.54 -14.92
N HIS A 183 -6.55 12.08 -16.06
CA HIS A 183 -6.12 12.91 -17.20
C HIS A 183 -5.04 13.95 -16.85
N TRP A 184 -4.22 13.68 -15.82
CA TRP A 184 -3.08 14.53 -15.45
C TRP A 184 -1.83 14.23 -16.27
N ARG A 185 -1.81 13.07 -16.93
CA ARG A 185 -0.78 12.67 -17.89
C ARG A 185 -1.37 11.91 -19.06
N GLU A 186 -0.65 11.94 -20.19
CA GLU A 186 -1.00 11.28 -21.43
C GLU A 186 0.12 10.31 -21.85
N GLY A 187 -0.19 9.42 -22.79
CA GLY A 187 0.75 8.43 -23.32
C GLY A 187 0.98 7.22 -22.40
N ASP A 188 1.83 6.31 -22.88
CA ASP A 188 2.17 5.08 -22.19
C ASP A 188 2.84 5.32 -20.83
N ASN A 189 2.66 4.37 -19.91
CA ASN A 189 3.27 4.46 -18.59
C ASN A 189 4.76 4.11 -18.65
N PRO A 190 5.69 5.04 -18.36
CA PRO A 190 7.13 4.79 -18.44
C PRO A 190 7.65 3.75 -17.44
N ALA A 191 6.87 3.42 -16.39
CA ALA A 191 7.22 2.38 -15.42
C ALA A 191 6.62 1.00 -15.73
N ARG A 192 5.92 0.86 -16.87
CA ARG A 192 5.34 -0.41 -17.32
C ARG A 192 6.45 -1.45 -17.51
N TRP A 193 6.24 -2.66 -16.99
CA TRP A 193 7.23 -3.73 -17.15
C TRP A 193 7.12 -4.43 -18.50
N ARG A 194 5.99 -5.12 -18.73
CA ARG A 194 5.75 -5.90 -19.96
C ARG A 194 5.66 -4.97 -21.16
N GLY A 195 6.48 -5.25 -22.18
CA GLY A 195 6.52 -4.48 -23.42
C GLY A 195 7.25 -3.13 -23.32
N HIS A 196 7.88 -2.80 -22.19
CA HIS A 196 8.62 -1.55 -22.03
C HIS A 196 9.93 -1.76 -21.25
N LEU A 197 9.94 -1.59 -19.93
CA LEU A 197 11.17 -1.72 -19.13
C LEU A 197 11.86 -3.09 -19.25
N ALA A 198 11.10 -4.16 -19.55
CA ALA A 198 11.67 -5.50 -19.78
C ALA A 198 12.61 -5.58 -21.01
N ASN A 199 12.55 -4.62 -21.94
CA ASN A 199 13.45 -4.53 -23.10
C ASN A 199 14.72 -3.72 -22.79
N ILE A 200 14.75 -3.00 -21.66
CA ILE A 200 15.83 -2.09 -21.27
C ILE A 200 16.62 -2.68 -20.10
N LEU A 201 15.91 -3.18 -19.09
CA LEU A 201 16.50 -3.75 -17.89
C LEU A 201 16.45 -5.28 -17.97
N PRO A 202 17.58 -5.98 -17.73
CA PRO A 202 17.57 -7.43 -17.62
C PRO A 202 16.61 -7.87 -16.52
N LYS A 203 15.98 -9.03 -16.71
CA LYS A 203 15.03 -9.58 -15.73
C LYS A 203 15.71 -9.66 -14.36
N PRO A 204 15.04 -9.24 -13.27
CA PRO A 204 15.61 -9.29 -11.91
C PRO A 204 16.20 -10.67 -11.55
N THR A 205 15.59 -11.75 -12.03
CA THR A 205 16.02 -13.14 -11.82
C THR A 205 17.31 -13.53 -12.55
N ALA A 206 17.72 -12.78 -13.57
CA ALA A 206 18.97 -12.98 -14.30
C ALA A 206 20.13 -12.18 -13.70
N VAL A 207 19.83 -11.08 -13.01
CA VAL A 207 20.82 -10.16 -12.41
C VAL A 207 21.14 -10.54 -10.97
N ALA A 208 20.11 -10.87 -10.18
CA ALA A 208 20.29 -11.40 -8.84
C ALA A 208 20.07 -12.90 -8.87
N LYS A 209 21.09 -13.68 -8.49
CA LYS A 209 20.86 -15.06 -8.05
C LYS A 209 19.82 -14.99 -6.92
N VAL A 210 18.73 -15.73 -7.05
CA VAL A 210 17.77 -15.92 -5.96
C VAL A 210 18.51 -16.67 -4.85
N VAL A 211 19.11 -15.92 -3.93
CA VAL A 211 19.65 -16.49 -2.70
C VAL A 211 18.42 -16.77 -1.84
N HIS A 212 17.96 -18.01 -1.83
CA HIS A 212 17.00 -18.44 -0.84
C HIS A 212 17.64 -18.18 0.52
N HIS A 213 17.01 -17.32 1.33
CA HIS A 213 17.43 -17.12 2.72
C HIS A 213 17.58 -18.49 3.38
N ALA A 214 18.76 -18.80 3.91
CA ALA A 214 19.07 -20.16 4.34
C ALA A 214 18.05 -20.60 5.41
N ALA A 215 17.37 -21.70 5.15
CA ALA A 215 16.70 -22.45 6.20
C ALA A 215 17.79 -23.22 6.97
N ILE A 216 17.58 -23.41 8.27
CA ILE A 216 18.37 -24.40 9.01
C ILE A 216 18.06 -25.76 8.38
N PRO A 217 19.05 -26.51 7.87
CA PRO A 217 18.82 -27.88 7.43
C PRO A 217 18.12 -28.64 8.55
N TYR A 218 17.05 -29.37 8.24
CA TYR A 218 16.20 -29.92 9.30
C TYR A 218 16.99 -30.82 10.27
N ARG A 219 18.02 -31.52 9.77
CA ARG A 219 18.95 -32.34 10.56
C ARG A 219 19.74 -31.58 11.62
N ASP A 220 20.00 -30.29 11.41
CA ASP A 220 20.73 -29.43 12.36
C ASP A 220 19.81 -28.78 13.39
N LEU A 221 18.49 -28.82 13.17
CA LEU A 221 17.52 -28.17 14.05
C LEU A 221 17.60 -28.63 15.52
N PRO A 222 17.79 -29.92 15.86
CA PRO A 222 17.81 -30.36 17.26
C PRO A 222 18.92 -29.69 18.07
N ALA A 223 20.10 -29.51 17.47
CA ALA A 223 21.22 -28.81 18.07
C ALA A 223 20.87 -27.32 18.31
N VAL A 224 20.30 -26.65 17.31
CA VAL A 224 19.86 -25.25 17.44
C VAL A 224 18.76 -25.10 18.49
N PHE A 225 17.80 -26.02 18.54
CA PHE A 225 16.70 -26.01 19.50
C PHE A 225 17.22 -26.17 20.94
N THR A 226 18.22 -27.02 21.15
CA THR A 226 18.90 -27.16 22.44
C THR A 226 19.61 -25.87 22.84
N GLN A 227 20.31 -25.20 21.92
CA GLN A 227 20.95 -23.91 22.20
C GLN A 227 19.92 -22.80 22.49
N LEU A 228 18.75 -22.81 21.84
CA LEU A 228 17.65 -21.92 22.21
C LEU A 228 17.16 -22.17 23.64
N GLY A 229 17.16 -23.44 24.09
CA GLY A 229 16.80 -23.81 25.46
C GLY A 229 17.73 -23.28 26.54
N ARG A 230 19.00 -23.02 26.19
CA ARG A 230 20.02 -22.44 27.09
C ARG A 230 19.96 -20.92 27.19
N GLN A 231 19.21 -20.26 26.31
CA GLN A 231 19.06 -18.81 26.33
C GLN A 231 17.91 -18.37 27.24
N ASP A 232 18.16 -17.35 28.05
CA ASP A 232 17.13 -16.74 28.87
C ASP A 232 16.30 -15.70 28.10
N GLY A 233 15.07 -15.50 28.59
CA GLY A 233 14.20 -14.40 28.18
C GLY A 233 13.16 -14.73 27.11
N SER A 234 12.27 -13.78 26.89
CA SER A 234 11.06 -13.97 26.07
C SER A 234 11.36 -14.26 24.60
N ALA A 235 12.50 -13.81 24.06
CA ALA A 235 12.84 -14.04 22.67
C ALA A 235 13.25 -15.48 22.36
N ALA A 236 14.02 -16.11 23.24
CA ALA A 236 14.38 -17.52 23.11
C ALA A 236 13.13 -18.40 23.26
N LEU A 237 12.27 -18.12 24.24
CA LEU A 237 11.00 -18.81 24.42
C LEU A 237 10.07 -18.63 23.21
N ALA A 238 9.94 -17.43 22.67
CA ALA A 238 9.16 -17.19 21.45
C ALA A 238 9.71 -17.96 20.24
N ALA A 239 11.04 -18.02 20.08
CA ALA A 239 11.67 -18.80 19.01
C ALA A 239 11.41 -20.30 19.17
N ARG A 240 11.52 -20.86 20.39
CA ARG A 240 11.18 -22.26 20.67
C ARG A 240 9.72 -22.56 20.39
N PHE A 241 8.82 -21.69 20.82
CA PHE A 241 7.39 -21.83 20.55
C PHE A 241 7.10 -21.81 19.04
N LEU A 242 7.78 -20.94 18.30
CA LEU A 242 7.67 -20.86 16.84
C LEU A 242 8.16 -22.15 16.16
N CYS A 243 9.28 -22.72 16.61
CA CYS A 243 9.74 -24.03 16.12
C CYS A 243 8.68 -25.10 16.38
N LEU A 244 8.22 -25.24 17.63
CA LEU A 244 7.30 -26.31 18.07
C LEU A 244 5.91 -26.23 17.42
N THR A 245 5.47 -25.03 17.03
CA THR A 245 4.13 -24.82 16.45
C THR A 245 4.15 -24.72 14.92
N ALA A 246 5.33 -24.53 14.32
CA ALA A 246 5.51 -24.16 12.93
C ALA A 246 4.68 -22.94 12.49
N ALA A 247 4.18 -22.10 13.42
CA ALA A 247 3.36 -20.93 13.12
C ALA A 247 4.19 -19.77 12.54
N ARG A 248 3.54 -18.75 11.98
CA ARG A 248 4.25 -17.57 11.47
C ARG A 248 4.75 -16.69 12.62
N SER A 249 5.87 -15.99 12.43
CA SER A 249 6.40 -15.09 13.46
C SER A 249 5.40 -14.02 13.88
N GLY A 250 4.66 -13.46 12.93
CA GLY A 250 3.58 -12.50 13.22
C GLY A 250 2.49 -13.10 14.12
N GLU A 251 2.09 -14.35 13.88
CA GLU A 251 1.07 -15.05 14.67
C GLU A 251 1.56 -15.26 16.12
N VAL A 252 2.80 -15.76 16.28
CA VAL A 252 3.44 -16.00 17.58
C VAL A 252 3.66 -14.71 18.36
N ARG A 253 4.27 -13.68 17.76
CA ARG A 253 4.61 -12.41 18.44
C ARG A 253 3.39 -11.68 18.98
N HIS A 254 2.23 -11.84 18.33
CA HIS A 254 0.98 -11.21 18.73
C HIS A 254 0.00 -12.19 19.38
N ALA A 255 0.45 -13.39 19.76
CA ALA A 255 -0.39 -14.37 20.42
C ALA A 255 -0.90 -13.81 21.76
N LEU A 256 -2.18 -14.02 22.05
CA LEU A 256 -2.82 -13.58 23.28
C LEU A 256 -3.09 -14.77 24.19
N TRP A 257 -3.02 -14.55 25.51
CA TRP A 257 -3.35 -15.60 26.48
C TRP A 257 -4.79 -16.13 26.34
N SER A 258 -5.72 -15.28 25.87
CA SER A 258 -7.11 -15.66 25.60
C SER A 258 -7.27 -16.62 24.41
N GLU A 259 -6.25 -16.78 23.57
CA GLU A 259 -6.26 -17.71 22.44
C GLU A 259 -5.76 -19.11 22.82
N ILE A 260 -5.24 -19.28 24.04
CA ILE A 260 -4.62 -20.52 24.51
C ILE A 260 -5.58 -21.28 25.42
N ASP A 261 -6.00 -22.46 24.99
CA ASP A 261 -6.71 -23.43 25.82
C ASP A 261 -5.71 -24.49 26.32
N PHE A 262 -5.27 -24.34 27.58
CA PHE A 262 -4.36 -25.30 28.22
C PHE A 262 -4.99 -26.67 28.46
N GLY A 263 -6.31 -26.72 28.66
CA GLY A 263 -7.04 -27.97 28.94
C GLY A 263 -7.20 -28.81 27.68
N LYS A 264 -7.54 -28.17 26.56
CA LYS A 264 -7.64 -28.84 25.25
C LYS A 264 -6.29 -28.94 24.53
N GLN A 265 -5.25 -28.26 25.02
CA GLN A 265 -3.94 -28.18 24.40
C GLN A 265 -4.01 -27.60 22.98
N ILE A 266 -4.74 -26.49 22.82
CA ILE A 266 -4.96 -25.84 21.52
C ILE A 266 -4.67 -24.35 21.62
N TRP A 267 -3.98 -23.82 20.61
CA TRP A 267 -3.91 -22.38 20.35
C TRP A 267 -4.78 -22.06 19.13
N VAL A 268 -5.77 -21.18 19.31
CA VAL A 268 -6.69 -20.78 18.25
C VAL A 268 -6.32 -19.39 17.75
N VAL A 269 -5.73 -19.32 16.56
CA VAL A 269 -5.43 -18.04 15.91
C VAL A 269 -6.66 -17.57 15.14
N PRO A 270 -7.24 -16.41 15.51
CA PRO A 270 -8.50 -15.95 14.94
C PRO A 270 -8.30 -15.46 13.50
N ALA A 271 -9.36 -15.53 12.69
CA ALA A 271 -9.31 -15.26 11.25
C ALA A 271 -8.78 -13.87 10.90
N GLU A 272 -9.01 -12.89 11.77
CA GLU A 272 -8.59 -11.49 11.62
C GLU A 272 -7.07 -11.33 11.65
N ARG A 273 -6.36 -12.22 12.37
CA ARG A 273 -4.88 -12.24 12.42
C ARG A 273 -4.27 -13.12 11.34
N MET A 274 -5.08 -13.96 10.67
CA MET A 274 -4.61 -14.92 9.69
C MET A 274 -4.52 -14.30 8.29
N LYS A 275 -3.38 -14.52 7.61
CA LYS A 275 -3.16 -14.08 6.22
C LYS A 275 -4.24 -14.61 5.26
N ALA A 276 -4.72 -15.83 5.51
CA ALA A 276 -5.74 -16.50 4.71
C ALA A 276 -7.19 -16.18 5.14
N LYS A 277 -7.40 -15.32 6.16
CA LYS A 277 -8.73 -14.97 6.71
C LYS A 277 -9.58 -16.17 7.14
N ARG A 278 -8.92 -17.23 7.61
CA ARG A 278 -9.56 -18.42 8.17
C ARG A 278 -8.91 -18.70 9.51
N GLU A 279 -9.72 -19.00 10.51
CA GLU A 279 -9.24 -19.42 11.83
C GLU A 279 -8.26 -20.60 11.68
N HIS A 280 -7.21 -20.59 12.49
CA HIS A 280 -6.22 -21.66 12.51
C HIS A 280 -6.04 -22.22 13.92
N ARG A 281 -6.43 -23.49 14.08
CA ARG A 281 -6.23 -24.26 15.31
C ARG A 281 -4.87 -24.94 15.27
N VAL A 282 -3.98 -24.54 16.15
CA VAL A 282 -2.62 -25.08 16.31
C VAL A 282 -2.62 -26.08 17.49
N PRO A 283 -2.32 -27.37 17.26
CA PRO A 283 -2.09 -28.31 18.35
C PRO A 283 -0.89 -27.90 19.19
N LEU A 284 -1.02 -27.91 20.52
CA LEU A 284 0.07 -27.61 21.44
C LEU A 284 0.62 -28.89 22.03
N THR A 285 1.91 -29.12 21.83
CA THR A 285 2.63 -30.25 22.43
C THR A 285 3.03 -29.97 23.89
N ALA A 286 3.59 -30.97 24.58
CA ALA A 286 3.98 -30.83 25.99
C ALA A 286 5.03 -29.71 26.17
N SER A 287 6.06 -29.69 25.33
CA SER A 287 7.12 -28.67 25.32
C SER A 287 6.58 -27.29 24.93
N ALA A 288 5.58 -27.23 24.04
CA ALA A 288 4.95 -25.95 23.68
C ALA A 288 4.21 -25.37 24.89
N LEU A 289 3.49 -26.22 25.64
CA LEU A 289 2.84 -25.83 26.88
C LEU A 289 3.85 -25.42 27.96
N ASP A 290 5.01 -26.08 28.04
CA ASP A 290 6.07 -25.71 28.99
C ASP A 290 6.67 -24.34 28.69
N VAL A 291 6.87 -24.01 27.42
CA VAL A 291 7.27 -22.66 27.00
C VAL A 291 6.25 -21.62 27.47
N LEU A 292 4.95 -21.91 27.31
CA LEU A 292 3.87 -21.02 27.76
C LEU A 292 3.84 -20.90 29.29
N ARG A 293 4.00 -22.00 30.04
CA ARG A 293 4.09 -21.97 31.50
C ARG A 293 5.27 -21.14 31.97
N ARG A 294 6.44 -21.29 31.34
CA ARG A 294 7.63 -20.48 31.65
C ARG A 294 7.40 -19.00 31.38
N MET A 295 6.71 -18.67 30.28
CA MET A 295 6.33 -17.29 29.99
C MET A 295 5.41 -16.68 31.06
N LYS A 296 4.42 -17.43 31.58
CA LYS A 296 3.57 -16.97 32.69
C LYS A 296 4.37 -16.65 33.96
N ILE A 297 5.42 -17.43 34.24
CA ILE A 297 6.31 -17.19 35.40
C ILE A 297 7.13 -15.91 35.19
N LEU A 298 7.67 -15.70 33.98
CA LEU A 298 8.52 -14.54 33.68
C LEU A 298 7.73 -13.23 33.57
N LYS A 299 6.50 -13.28 33.06
CA LYS A 299 5.67 -12.11 32.76
C LYS A 299 4.21 -12.44 33.07
N SER A 300 3.65 -11.75 34.08
CA SER A 300 2.23 -11.86 34.39
C SER A 300 1.37 -11.31 33.25
N PRO A 301 0.28 -11.98 32.83
CA PRO A 301 -0.60 -11.51 31.75
C PRO A 301 -1.06 -10.05 31.89
N ALA A 302 -1.38 -9.61 33.12
CA ALA A 302 -1.80 -8.24 33.40
C ALA A 302 -0.72 -7.21 33.02
N SER A 303 0.56 -7.53 33.26
CA SER A 303 1.70 -6.66 32.94
C SER A 303 2.05 -6.58 31.44
N THR A 304 1.40 -7.39 30.61
CA THR A 304 1.72 -7.53 29.18
C THR A 304 0.64 -7.01 28.24
N GLY A 305 -0.52 -6.61 28.76
CA GLY A 305 -1.71 -6.33 27.94
C GLY A 305 -2.29 -7.59 27.30
N GLY A 306 -2.14 -8.75 27.95
CA GLY A 306 -2.66 -10.04 27.47
C GLY A 306 -1.77 -10.77 26.46
N LEU A 307 -0.63 -10.19 26.05
CA LEU A 307 0.32 -10.82 25.13
C LEU A 307 1.08 -11.98 25.79
N VAL A 308 1.20 -13.09 25.05
CA VAL A 308 2.04 -14.23 25.45
C VAL A 308 3.52 -13.86 25.40
N PHE A 309 3.94 -13.15 24.33
CA PHE A 309 5.33 -12.73 24.11
C PHE A 309 5.46 -11.20 23.99
N PRO A 310 5.48 -10.48 25.13
CA PRO A 310 5.58 -9.02 25.15
C PRO A 310 6.96 -8.51 24.74
N GLY A 311 7.00 -7.30 24.18
CA GLY A 311 8.20 -6.50 23.96
C GLY A 311 8.55 -5.62 25.16
N GLY A 312 9.40 -4.61 24.93
CA GLY A 312 9.86 -3.70 26.00
C GLY A 312 8.81 -2.70 26.50
N LYS A 313 7.75 -2.46 25.72
CA LYS A 313 6.62 -1.58 26.08
C LYS A 313 5.38 -2.42 26.35
N ILE A 314 4.63 -2.09 27.41
CA ILE A 314 3.37 -2.76 27.74
C ILE A 314 2.41 -2.70 26.55
N GLY A 315 1.75 -3.82 26.24
CA GLY A 315 0.84 -3.95 25.10
C GLY A 315 1.52 -3.99 23.74
N SER A 316 2.86 -3.89 23.68
CA SER A 316 3.61 -4.03 22.43
C SER A 316 4.18 -5.45 22.32
N PRO A 317 4.05 -6.11 21.16
CA PRO A 317 4.58 -7.45 20.95
C PRO A 317 6.11 -7.43 20.87
N LEU A 318 6.71 -8.59 21.06
CA LEU A 318 8.13 -8.79 20.77
C LEU A 318 8.42 -8.47 19.29
N SER A 319 9.59 -7.91 18.97
CA SER A 319 9.96 -7.54 17.60
C SER A 319 10.50 -8.74 16.80
N ASP A 320 10.32 -8.76 15.47
CA ASP A 320 10.91 -9.80 14.61
C ASP A 320 12.45 -9.82 14.72
N VAL A 321 13.06 -8.66 14.94
CA VAL A 321 14.51 -8.54 15.13
C VAL A 321 14.97 -9.25 16.40
N ALA A 322 14.19 -9.18 17.49
CA ALA A 322 14.53 -9.87 18.73
C ALA A 322 14.48 -11.40 18.56
N LEU A 323 13.45 -11.93 17.88
CA LEU A 323 13.38 -13.36 17.53
C LEU A 323 14.57 -13.78 16.67
N SER A 324 14.87 -13.01 15.63
CA SER A 324 15.97 -13.32 14.70
C SER A 324 17.32 -13.35 15.43
N LYS A 325 17.58 -12.40 16.34
CA LYS A 325 18.80 -12.39 17.16
C LYS A 325 18.92 -13.62 18.06
N ALA A 326 17.81 -14.08 18.66
CA ALA A 326 17.81 -15.30 19.48
C ALA A 326 18.14 -16.55 18.64
N LEU A 327 17.54 -16.66 17.45
CA LEU A 327 17.84 -17.74 16.50
C LEU A 327 19.29 -17.69 16.03
N HIS A 328 19.79 -16.52 15.62
CA HIS A 328 21.17 -16.35 15.15
C HIS A 328 22.20 -16.75 16.21
N ARG A 329 21.94 -16.39 17.48
CA ARG A 329 22.79 -16.81 18.58
C ARG A 329 22.78 -18.33 18.78
N ALA A 330 21.62 -18.97 18.67
CA ALA A 330 21.50 -20.42 18.82
C ALA A 330 22.14 -21.17 17.64
N ALA A 331 21.99 -20.67 16.42
CA ALA A 331 22.52 -21.27 15.21
C ALA A 331 24.01 -20.97 14.98
N GLY A 332 24.59 -19.99 15.69
CA GLY A 332 25.96 -19.55 15.47
C GLY A 332 26.20 -18.78 14.16
N THR A 333 25.13 -18.49 13.39
CA THR A 333 25.20 -17.77 12.10
C THR A 333 24.02 -16.80 11.94
N LYS A 334 24.22 -15.75 11.13
CA LYS A 334 23.18 -14.81 10.71
C LYS A 334 22.48 -15.21 9.41
N ASP A 335 22.96 -16.25 8.74
CA ASP A 335 22.45 -16.68 7.43
C ASP A 335 21.07 -17.34 7.52
N VAL A 336 20.69 -17.78 8.73
CA VAL A 336 19.41 -18.41 9.00
C VAL A 336 18.32 -17.39 9.29
N THR A 337 17.08 -17.72 8.95
CA THR A 337 15.93 -16.84 9.21
C THR A 337 14.83 -17.53 10.01
N ILE A 338 14.05 -16.73 10.74
CA ILE A 338 12.86 -17.21 11.44
C ILE A 338 11.84 -17.82 10.47
N HIS A 339 11.75 -17.30 9.23
CA HIS A 339 10.90 -17.89 8.20
C HIS A 339 11.41 -19.27 7.76
N GLY A 340 12.74 -19.45 7.70
CA GLY A 340 13.39 -20.72 7.36
C GLY A 340 13.04 -21.88 8.30
N LEU A 341 12.62 -21.60 9.54
CA LEU A 341 12.14 -22.65 10.47
C LEU A 341 10.88 -23.37 9.96
N ARG A 342 10.02 -22.67 9.22
CA ARG A 342 8.82 -23.27 8.60
C ARG A 342 9.16 -24.12 7.38
N SER A 343 10.17 -23.71 6.61
CA SER A 343 10.73 -24.53 5.54
C SER A 343 11.37 -25.79 6.12
N CYS A 344 12.15 -25.65 7.18
CA CYS A 344 12.74 -26.75 7.93
C CYS A 344 11.68 -27.78 8.41
N PHE A 345 10.57 -27.32 9.01
CA PHE A 345 9.43 -28.20 9.33
C PHE A 345 8.85 -28.89 8.10
N ARG A 346 8.69 -28.15 6.99
CA ARG A 346 8.10 -28.68 5.75
C ARG A 346 8.97 -29.77 5.12
N ASP A 347 10.29 -29.56 5.13
CA ASP A 347 11.29 -30.47 4.59
C ASP A 347 11.36 -31.73 5.47
N TRP A 348 11.43 -31.59 6.79
CA TRP A 348 11.34 -32.73 7.72
C TRP A 348 10.08 -33.56 7.50
N ALA A 349 8.91 -32.91 7.40
CA ALA A 349 7.65 -33.62 7.19
C ALA A 349 7.61 -34.36 5.84
N ALA A 350 8.35 -33.89 4.83
CA ALA A 350 8.44 -34.57 3.53
C ALA A 350 9.41 -35.76 3.53
N GLU A 351 10.56 -35.60 4.19
CA GLU A 351 11.69 -36.52 4.06
C GLU A 351 11.72 -37.60 5.17
N GLU A 352 11.18 -37.31 6.36
CA GLU A 352 11.32 -38.16 7.54
C GLU A 352 9.99 -38.74 8.05
N THR A 353 8.88 -38.48 7.36
CA THR A 353 7.55 -38.93 7.81
C THR A 353 6.64 -39.36 6.66
N ASP A 354 5.65 -40.20 6.96
CA ASP A 354 4.60 -40.61 6.02
C ASP A 354 3.38 -39.67 6.00
N PHE A 355 3.45 -38.51 6.66
CA PHE A 355 2.33 -37.57 6.65
C PHE A 355 2.11 -37.01 5.25
N SER A 356 0.87 -37.06 4.77
CA SER A 356 0.52 -36.46 3.48
C SER A 356 0.89 -34.97 3.44
N ARG A 357 1.32 -34.49 2.28
CA ARG A 357 1.56 -33.06 2.00
C ARG A 357 0.46 -32.16 2.56
N GLU A 358 -0.79 -32.59 2.42
CA GLU A 358 -1.95 -31.82 2.86
C GLU A 358 -1.93 -31.53 4.36
N VAL A 359 -1.59 -32.53 5.18
CA VAL A 359 -1.51 -32.40 6.64
C VAL A 359 -0.41 -31.38 7.02
N ALA A 360 0.75 -31.44 6.37
CA ALA A 360 1.86 -30.51 6.58
C ALA A 360 1.51 -29.06 6.14
N GLU A 361 0.92 -28.88 4.96
CA GLU A 361 0.49 -27.56 4.48
C GLU A 361 -0.62 -26.96 5.38
N MET A 362 -1.53 -27.77 5.92
CA MET A 362 -2.54 -27.30 6.88
C MET A 362 -1.95 -26.92 8.22
N ALA A 363 -0.92 -27.61 8.72
CA ALA A 363 -0.19 -27.19 9.92
C ALA A 363 0.51 -25.83 9.71
N LEU A 364 0.95 -25.54 8.49
CA LEU A 364 1.49 -24.25 8.11
C LEU A 364 0.40 -23.19 7.80
N ALA A 365 -0.88 -23.52 7.90
CA ALA A 365 -1.98 -22.66 7.47
C ALA A 365 -1.78 -22.12 6.04
N HIS A 366 -1.34 -22.99 5.14
CA HIS A 366 -1.31 -22.74 3.70
C HIS A 366 -2.65 -23.15 3.08
N ALA A 367 -3.03 -22.46 2.00
CA ALA A 367 -4.15 -22.89 1.19
C ALA A 367 -3.73 -24.09 0.35
N ILE A 368 -4.56 -25.13 0.31
CA ILE A 368 -4.31 -26.36 -0.45
C ILE A 368 -5.31 -26.44 -1.59
N GLY A 369 -4.80 -26.64 -2.81
CA GLY A 369 -5.60 -26.89 -4.01
C GLY A 369 -6.27 -25.65 -4.60
N ASP A 370 -6.96 -25.87 -5.72
CA ASP A 370 -7.78 -24.86 -6.38
C ASP A 370 -9.06 -24.56 -5.58
N LYS A 371 -9.71 -23.43 -5.85
CA LYS A 371 -10.93 -22.98 -5.13
C LYS A 371 -12.03 -24.06 -5.03
N VAL A 372 -12.07 -25.00 -5.99
CA VAL A 372 -13.03 -26.10 -6.03
C VAL A 372 -12.72 -27.16 -4.97
N GLU A 373 -11.47 -27.63 -4.85
CA GLU A 373 -11.09 -28.61 -3.81
C GLU A 373 -11.22 -28.04 -2.40
N ALA A 374 -10.95 -26.74 -2.24
CA ALA A 374 -11.11 -26.05 -0.96
C ALA A 374 -12.57 -26.03 -0.47
N ALA A 375 -13.56 -26.07 -1.38
CA ALA A 375 -14.99 -26.04 -1.05
C ALA A 375 -15.53 -27.38 -0.54
N TYR A 376 -14.95 -28.51 -0.97
CA TYR A 376 -15.39 -29.84 -0.54
C TYR A 376 -14.77 -30.30 0.80
N ARG A 377 -13.70 -29.65 1.27
CA ARG A 377 -13.01 -30.01 2.52
C ARG A 377 -13.65 -29.35 3.74
N ARG A 378 -14.46 -30.12 4.49
CA ARG A 378 -15.14 -29.64 5.71
C ARG A 378 -14.29 -29.66 6.99
N GLY A 379 -13.25 -30.49 7.07
CA GLY A 379 -12.41 -30.64 8.27
C GLY A 379 -11.03 -29.96 8.18
N ASP A 380 -10.39 -29.73 9.34
CA ASP A 380 -9.05 -29.13 9.46
C ASP A 380 -7.91 -30.16 9.71
N LEU A 381 -8.23 -31.46 9.58
CA LEU A 381 -7.35 -32.61 9.86
C LEU A 381 -6.68 -32.54 11.24
N PHE A 382 -7.33 -31.95 12.24
CA PHE A 382 -6.73 -31.64 13.54
C PHE A 382 -6.02 -32.82 14.21
N SER A 383 -6.65 -33.98 14.31
CA SER A 383 -6.05 -35.16 14.97
C SER A 383 -4.78 -35.65 14.27
N LYS A 384 -4.76 -35.65 12.94
CA LYS A 384 -3.55 -35.99 12.16
C LYS A 384 -2.45 -34.96 12.38
N ARG A 385 -2.81 -33.67 12.42
CA ARG A 385 -1.85 -32.60 12.73
C ARG A 385 -1.31 -32.71 14.15
N GLN A 386 -2.14 -33.06 15.13
CA GLN A 386 -1.70 -33.24 16.51
C GLN A 386 -0.62 -34.33 16.61
N GLU A 387 -0.81 -35.46 15.92
CA GLU A 387 0.19 -36.52 15.89
C GLU A 387 1.48 -36.08 15.19
N MET A 388 1.37 -35.42 14.04
CA MET A 388 2.54 -34.85 13.35
C MET A 388 3.31 -33.85 14.21
N MET A 389 2.62 -32.98 14.95
CA MET A 389 3.29 -32.02 15.85
C MET A 389 3.99 -32.71 17.02
N ARG A 390 3.50 -33.86 17.52
CA ARG A 390 4.20 -34.66 18.54
C ARG A 390 5.48 -35.26 17.99
N GLN A 391 5.44 -35.86 16.80
CA GLN A 391 6.66 -36.37 16.16
C GLN A 391 7.66 -35.24 15.87
N TRP A 392 7.15 -34.08 15.47
CA TRP A 392 7.98 -32.89 15.28
C TRP A 392 8.66 -32.41 16.56
N GLU A 393 7.92 -32.42 17.68
CA GLU A 393 8.48 -32.13 18.99
C GLU A 393 9.61 -33.11 19.36
N THR A 394 9.38 -34.42 19.20
CA THR A 394 10.39 -35.45 19.45
C THR A 394 11.65 -35.21 18.64
N PHE A 395 11.49 -34.88 17.36
CA PHE A 395 12.61 -34.53 16.48
C PHE A 395 13.34 -33.27 16.96
N CYS A 396 12.62 -32.19 17.26
CA CYS A 396 13.21 -30.94 17.77
C CYS A 396 14.02 -31.14 19.06
N LEU A 397 13.61 -32.07 19.92
CA LEU A 397 14.29 -32.38 21.18
C LEU A 397 15.50 -33.30 21.00
N GLY A 398 15.72 -33.86 19.80
CA GLY A 398 16.78 -34.82 19.54
C GLY A 398 16.50 -36.21 20.13
N HIS A 399 15.22 -36.57 20.28
CA HIS A 399 14.77 -37.85 20.82
C HIS A 399 14.24 -38.81 19.73
N GLY A 400 14.60 -38.57 18.47
CA GLY A 400 14.14 -39.32 17.30
C GLY A 400 15.24 -40.10 16.62
#